data_AF-A0A9P4L3M4-F1
#
_entry.id   AF-A0A9P4L3M4-F1
#
_cell.length_a   1.000
_cell.length_b   1.000
_cell.length_c   1.000
_cell.angle_alpha   90.00
_cell.angle_beta   90.00
_cell.angle_gamma   90.00
#
_symmetry.space_group_name_H-M   'P 1'
#
loop_
_entity.id
_entity.type
_entity.pdbx_description
1 polymer ?
#
loop_
_entity_poly.entity_id
_entity_poly.type
_entity_poly.pdbx_seq_one_letter_code
_entity_poly.pdbx_strand_id
1 'polypeptide(L)'
;MSEASRPKYDNLPGIDTAPDIYETPDLAEDVSTIQASTVVSESEGEDDNDAEQSAVHHQRLQTDQARNRFQPSRIDANGVDFSDNITAQRRSYRIVTQRRRRRGEILGDDSDEEEESFARKLLRIKRELAGLESEYERRLESGDKSKIEEQDPKEMLEIIASKVDTIYAAHKGGARGAEAILDRTVQKFDNYKPFEPSPRLSKAIANQPPLPGTQVQRNQLEFVLNQAAEFDKRITQLENNLGLNGNTMPELSDNAPFPVFTTLTKLEQTLGLIGDASTNNLDAVSQQIKKLTADAEHLKEVRTEASRASSSHGENKAITYPDQDAKISALYGTLPSIDKLSPILPLVLERLRTLRLVHTSAWQADEVLSELERRQSKQESEIKRWERQLEIVEKDMKKSETAMLNNMKIVGDDVKMLEQKMAKLMAGSQGE
;
A
#
# COMPACT_ATOMS: atom_id res chain seq x y z
N MET A 1 49.28 -2.04 19.33
CA MET A 1 48.59 -3.34 19.28
C MET A 1 49.02 -4.01 17.99
N SER A 2 49.71 -5.15 18.07
CA SER A 2 50.13 -5.87 16.87
C SER A 2 48.89 -6.51 16.24
N GLU A 3 48.55 -6.08 15.03
CA GLU A 3 47.42 -6.58 14.28
C GLU A 3 47.55 -8.09 14.04
N ALA A 4 46.44 -8.82 14.14
CA ALA A 4 46.42 -10.27 13.95
C ALA A 4 46.73 -10.62 12.48
N SER A 5 47.58 -11.64 12.24
CA SER A 5 47.97 -12.05 10.89
C SER A 5 46.73 -12.39 10.05
N ARG A 6 46.63 -11.81 8.86
CA ARG A 6 45.51 -12.02 7.94
C ARG A 6 45.92 -13.12 6.94
N PRO A 7 45.49 -14.38 7.12
CA PRO A 7 46.01 -15.54 6.38
C PRO A 7 45.77 -15.49 4.87
N LYS A 8 44.85 -14.63 4.41
CA LYS A 8 44.58 -14.39 2.98
C LYS A 8 45.73 -13.65 2.29
N TYR A 9 46.49 -12.85 3.03
CA TYR A 9 47.50 -11.95 2.48
C TYR A 9 48.92 -12.49 2.69
N ASP A 10 49.20 -13.26 3.74
CA ASP A 10 50.55 -13.77 4.10
C ASP A 10 51.39 -14.41 2.97
N ASN A 11 50.76 -14.90 1.89
CA ASN A 11 51.45 -15.50 0.74
C ASN A 11 51.86 -14.51 -0.36
N LEU A 12 51.49 -13.23 -0.27
CA LEU A 12 51.87 -12.21 -1.25
C LEU A 12 53.17 -11.50 -0.81
N PRO A 13 54.21 -11.46 -1.67
CA PRO A 13 55.43 -10.70 -1.35
C PRO A 13 55.14 -9.19 -1.39
N GLY A 14 55.61 -8.45 -0.37
CA GLY A 14 55.54 -6.98 -0.34
C GLY A 14 54.29 -6.39 0.31
N ILE A 15 53.64 -7.10 1.25
CA ILE A 15 52.55 -6.52 2.03
C ILE A 15 53.09 -5.55 3.06
N ASP A 16 52.49 -4.36 3.09
CA ASP A 16 52.75 -3.34 4.08
C ASP A 16 52.14 -3.74 5.43
N THR A 17 52.96 -3.79 6.48
CA THR A 17 52.54 -4.04 7.87
C THR A 17 52.48 -2.76 8.70
N ALA A 18 52.54 -1.60 8.05
CA ALA A 18 52.34 -0.32 8.69
C ALA A 18 50.88 -0.17 9.17
N PRO A 19 50.57 0.77 10.09
CA PRO A 19 49.21 0.94 10.59
C PRO A 19 48.21 1.18 9.45
N ASP A 20 47.08 0.47 9.49
CA ASP A 20 45.98 0.55 8.50
C ASP A 20 45.44 1.99 8.33
N ILE A 21 45.50 2.81 9.39
CA ILE A 21 44.95 4.17 9.42
C ILE A 21 46.00 5.12 10.02
N TYR A 22 46.37 6.14 9.25
CA TYR A 22 47.14 7.29 9.73
C TYR A 22 46.20 8.47 9.91
N GLU A 23 45.61 8.57 11.10
CA GLU A 23 44.74 9.67 11.48
C GLU A 23 45.47 10.70 12.35
N THR A 24 45.07 11.96 12.22
CA THR A 24 45.40 12.97 13.23
C THR A 24 44.76 12.56 14.54
N PRO A 25 45.44 12.71 15.71
CA PRO A 25 44.83 12.37 16.99
C PRO A 25 43.52 13.13 17.13
N ASP A 26 42.46 12.42 17.50
CA ASP A 26 41.14 13.02 17.77
C ASP A 26 41.34 14.20 18.71
N LEU A 27 41.15 15.41 18.17
CA LEU A 27 41.04 16.59 18.99
C LEU A 27 39.79 16.35 19.83
N ALA A 28 39.94 16.35 21.16
CA ALA A 28 38.78 16.28 22.04
C ALA A 28 37.88 17.47 21.70
N GLU A 29 36.82 17.23 20.93
CA GLU A 29 35.81 18.22 20.56
C GLU A 29 35.17 18.86 21.82
N ASP A 30 35.36 18.21 22.98
CA ASP A 30 34.94 18.65 24.31
C ASP A 30 35.87 19.69 25.00
N VAL A 31 37.04 20.02 24.44
CA VAL A 31 37.92 21.07 25.02
C VAL A 31 37.76 22.37 24.24
N SER A 32 36.56 22.94 24.36
CA SER A 32 36.26 24.39 24.30
C SER A 32 37.30 25.26 23.59
N THR A 33 37.33 25.21 22.26
CA THR A 33 37.80 26.32 21.42
C THR A 33 36.58 27.06 20.89
N ILE A 34 36.18 28.08 21.66
CA ILE A 34 35.50 29.33 21.27
C ILE A 34 34.81 29.31 19.88
N GLN A 35 33.49 29.23 19.92
CA GLN A 35 32.49 29.84 19.02
C GLN A 35 32.76 29.79 17.49
N ALA A 36 32.18 28.79 16.83
CA ALA A 36 31.61 28.93 15.50
C ALA A 36 30.12 28.58 15.55
N SER A 37 29.33 29.60 15.86
CA SER A 37 27.88 29.63 15.77
C SER A 37 27.42 29.49 14.32
N THR A 38 27.22 28.27 13.80
CA THR A 38 26.36 28.00 12.62
C THR A 38 25.73 26.61 12.62
N VAL A 39 25.60 25.94 13.77
CA VAL A 39 24.56 24.91 13.90
C VAL A 39 23.41 25.58 14.62
N VAL A 40 22.55 26.21 13.83
CA VAL A 40 21.20 26.58 14.27
C VAL A 40 20.50 25.27 14.58
N SER A 41 20.43 24.90 15.85
CA SER A 41 19.37 24.01 16.31
C SER A 41 18.07 24.78 16.10
N GLU A 42 17.33 24.47 15.03
CA GLU A 42 15.94 24.91 14.85
C GLU A 42 15.05 24.21 15.89
N SER A 43 15.20 24.55 17.16
CA SER A 43 14.17 24.34 18.18
C SER A 43 14.47 25.18 19.42
N GLU A 44 14.77 26.47 19.23
CA GLU A 44 14.43 27.42 20.28
C GLU A 44 12.90 27.59 20.23
N GLY A 45 12.24 26.96 21.20
CA GLY A 45 10.92 27.42 21.59
C GLY A 45 11.10 28.84 22.09
N GLU A 46 10.97 29.79 21.18
CA GLU A 46 10.71 31.18 21.51
C GLU A 46 9.49 31.17 22.43
N ASP A 47 9.76 31.47 23.70
CA ASP A 47 8.75 31.76 24.70
C ASP A 47 8.13 33.09 24.28
N ASP A 48 7.16 32.99 23.36
CA ASP A 48 6.38 34.04 22.69
C ASP A 48 5.52 34.82 23.72
N ASN A 49 6.17 35.45 24.69
CA ASN A 49 5.56 36.36 25.65
C ASN A 49 5.79 37.83 25.28
N ASP A 50 6.14 38.13 24.03
CA ASP A 50 6.15 39.49 23.46
C ASP A 50 5.14 39.61 22.31
N ALA A 51 3.89 39.21 22.58
CA ALA A 51 2.74 39.39 21.69
C ALA A 51 2.43 40.88 21.35
N GLU A 52 3.15 41.82 21.95
CA GLU A 52 2.98 43.26 21.73
C GLU A 52 4.00 43.87 20.74
N GLN A 53 5.05 43.13 20.32
CA GLN A 53 6.11 43.69 19.46
C GLN A 53 6.16 43.12 18.02
N SER A 54 5.52 41.99 17.75
CA SER A 54 5.42 41.44 16.39
C SER A 54 4.12 41.89 15.71
N ALA A 55 4.22 42.53 14.53
CA ALA A 55 3.06 42.86 13.69
C ALA A 55 2.31 41.60 13.17
N VAL A 56 2.87 40.41 13.39
CA VAL A 56 2.33 39.13 12.96
C VAL A 56 1.85 38.35 14.18
N HIS A 57 0.55 38.02 14.19
CA HIS A 57 -0.01 37.13 15.21
C HIS A 57 0.33 35.67 14.89
N HIS A 58 1.29 35.10 15.61
CA HIS A 58 1.63 33.68 15.55
C HIS A 58 0.65 32.85 16.40
N GLN A 59 -0.55 32.59 15.87
CA GLN A 59 -1.49 31.68 16.55
C GLN A 59 -1.12 30.22 16.27
N ARG A 60 -0.71 29.48 17.32
CA ARG A 60 -0.40 28.05 17.21
C ARG A 60 -1.66 27.28 16.77
N LEU A 61 -1.55 26.57 15.65
CA LEU A 61 -2.66 25.80 15.09
C LEU A 61 -2.90 24.54 15.94
N GLN A 62 -3.97 24.54 16.73
CA GLN A 62 -4.42 23.35 17.45
C GLN A 62 -5.28 22.50 16.52
N THR A 63 -4.64 21.53 15.86
CA THR A 63 -5.26 20.64 14.86
C THR A 63 -6.50 19.92 15.40
N ASP A 64 -6.47 19.45 16.65
CA ASP A 64 -7.61 18.74 17.27
C ASP A 64 -8.82 19.66 17.50
N GLN A 65 -8.58 20.89 17.97
CA GLN A 65 -9.65 21.88 18.11
C GLN A 65 -10.21 22.30 16.76
N ALA A 66 -9.34 22.51 15.76
CA ALA A 66 -9.76 22.80 14.40
C ALA A 66 -10.59 21.64 13.83
N ARG A 67 -10.16 20.39 14.00
CA ARG A 67 -10.90 19.19 13.57
C ARG A 67 -12.29 19.13 14.19
N ASN A 68 -12.41 19.36 15.50
CA ASN A 68 -13.71 19.39 16.17
C ASN A 68 -14.62 20.51 15.64
N ARG A 69 -14.07 21.66 15.24
CA ARG A 69 -14.83 22.77 14.65
C ARG A 69 -15.35 22.46 13.24
N PHE A 70 -14.57 21.76 12.42
CA PHE A 70 -14.90 21.49 11.01
C PHE A 70 -15.50 20.09 10.74
N GLN A 71 -15.42 19.16 11.68
CA GLN A 71 -16.06 17.84 11.59
C GLN A 71 -17.57 17.88 11.26
N PRO A 72 -18.39 18.80 11.82
CA PRO A 72 -19.82 18.85 11.51
C PRO A 72 -20.17 19.55 10.19
N SER A 73 -19.22 20.23 9.53
CA SER A 73 -19.46 20.87 8.22
C SER A 73 -19.20 19.88 7.09
N ARG A 74 -20.26 19.43 6.41
CA ARG A 74 -20.14 18.67 5.15
C ARG A 74 -20.25 19.62 3.96
N ILE A 75 -19.39 19.41 2.98
CA ILE A 75 -19.28 20.23 1.77
C ILE A 75 -19.81 19.40 0.60
N ASP A 76 -20.78 19.94 -0.13
CA ASP A 76 -21.24 19.38 -1.39
C ASP A 76 -20.47 20.02 -2.55
N ALA A 77 -19.86 19.17 -3.37
CA ALA A 77 -19.03 19.57 -4.51
C ALA A 77 -19.72 19.31 -5.87
N ASN A 78 -20.92 18.75 -5.87
CA ASN A 78 -21.63 18.44 -7.11
C ASN A 78 -22.14 19.74 -7.77
N GLY A 79 -21.68 20.00 -9.00
CA GLY A 79 -22.09 21.18 -9.79
C GLY A 79 -21.33 22.47 -9.49
N VAL A 80 -20.14 22.40 -8.86
CA VAL A 80 -19.22 23.52 -8.75
C VAL A 80 -18.48 23.68 -10.08
N ASP A 81 -18.70 24.83 -10.74
CA ASP A 81 -18.07 25.16 -12.01
C ASP A 81 -17.15 26.38 -11.80
N PHE A 82 -15.84 26.16 -11.96
CA PHE A 82 -14.80 27.21 -11.94
C PHE A 82 -14.37 27.61 -13.35
N SER A 83 -15.03 27.11 -14.39
CA SER A 83 -14.84 27.68 -15.72
C SER A 83 -15.26 29.16 -15.64
N ASP A 84 -14.44 30.05 -16.18
CA ASP A 84 -14.55 31.50 -16.01
C ASP A 84 -15.71 32.09 -16.84
N ASN A 85 -16.80 31.33 -16.97
CA ASN A 85 -17.96 31.60 -17.79
C ASN A 85 -18.90 32.54 -17.03
N ILE A 86 -18.80 33.83 -17.35
CA ILE A 86 -19.48 34.94 -16.63
C ILE A 86 -21.02 34.88 -16.77
N THR A 87 -21.54 34.05 -17.67
CA THR A 87 -22.99 33.94 -17.99
C THR A 87 -23.74 32.98 -17.07
N ALA A 88 -23.06 32.06 -16.39
CA ALA A 88 -23.67 31.18 -15.40
C ALA A 88 -23.42 31.74 -13.99
N GLN A 89 -24.47 31.81 -13.17
CA GLN A 89 -24.36 32.17 -11.75
C GLN A 89 -23.30 31.25 -11.10
N ARG A 90 -22.14 31.82 -10.72
CA ARG A 90 -20.99 31.09 -10.15
C ARG A 90 -21.46 30.16 -9.03
N ARG A 91 -21.46 28.85 -9.29
CA ARG A 91 -21.84 27.84 -8.30
C ARG A 91 -20.64 27.57 -7.41
N SER A 92 -20.60 28.19 -6.23
CA SER A 92 -19.58 27.91 -5.21
C SER A 92 -19.93 26.66 -4.40
N TYR A 93 -18.93 26.07 -3.72
CA TYR A 93 -19.14 25.01 -2.74
C TYR A 93 -20.29 25.35 -1.78
N ARG A 94 -21.23 24.41 -1.63
CA ARG A 94 -22.36 24.57 -0.70
C ARG A 94 -22.07 23.80 0.57
N ILE A 95 -22.03 24.51 1.70
CA ILE A 95 -21.82 23.89 3.02
C ILE A 95 -23.19 23.64 3.65
N VAL A 96 -23.52 22.36 3.88
CA VAL A 96 -24.73 21.98 4.61
C VAL A 96 -24.34 21.75 6.07
N THR A 97 -24.54 22.77 6.90
CA THR A 97 -24.42 22.62 8.36
C THR A 97 -25.75 22.11 8.93
N GLN A 98 -25.71 21.02 9.68
CA GLN A 98 -26.89 20.37 10.28
C GLN A 98 -27.73 21.32 11.17
N ARG A 99 -27.16 22.44 11.63
CA ARG A 99 -27.87 23.50 12.39
C ARG A 99 -28.90 24.29 11.58
N ARG A 100 -28.85 24.29 10.23
CA ARG A 100 -29.82 25.04 9.40
C ARG A 100 -31.17 24.33 9.20
N ARG A 101 -31.32 23.05 9.58
CA ARG A 101 -32.61 22.32 9.46
C ARG A 101 -33.69 22.72 10.48
N ARG A 102 -33.44 23.71 11.36
CA ARG A 102 -34.43 24.18 12.35
C ARG A 102 -35.32 25.35 11.90
N ARG A 103 -35.13 25.88 10.69
CA ARG A 103 -36.02 26.89 10.10
C ARG A 103 -36.68 26.25 8.89
N GLY A 104 -37.90 25.76 9.10
CA GLY A 104 -38.63 24.93 8.15
C GLY A 104 -38.92 25.66 6.85
N GLU A 105 -38.49 25.04 5.76
CA GLU A 105 -39.03 25.17 4.40
C GLU A 105 -38.24 24.20 3.51
N ILE A 106 -38.78 22.99 3.31
CA ILE A 106 -38.41 22.13 2.18
C ILE A 106 -39.73 21.63 1.60
N LEU A 107 -40.18 22.35 0.58
CA LEU A 107 -41.08 21.85 -0.45
C LEU A 107 -40.16 21.49 -1.62
N GLY A 108 -40.09 20.21 -2.02
CA GLY A 108 -39.24 19.77 -3.13
C GLY A 108 -38.89 18.30 -3.00
N ASP A 109 -39.70 17.46 -3.65
CA ASP A 109 -39.51 16.03 -3.84
C ASP A 109 -38.50 15.80 -4.97
N ASP A 110 -37.20 15.75 -4.65
CA ASP A 110 -36.12 15.55 -5.62
C ASP A 110 -35.74 14.06 -5.71
N SER A 111 -36.68 13.22 -6.12
CA SER A 111 -36.45 11.77 -6.31
C SER A 111 -37.01 11.28 -7.65
N ASP A 112 -36.46 11.75 -8.77
CA ASP A 112 -36.80 11.22 -10.12
C ASP A 112 -35.68 11.47 -11.17
N GLU A 113 -34.41 11.17 -10.86
CA GLU A 113 -33.30 11.25 -11.84
C GLU A 113 -32.50 9.94 -11.93
N GLU A 114 -33.17 8.85 -12.35
CA GLU A 114 -32.47 7.70 -12.96
C GLU A 114 -32.77 7.69 -14.48
N GLU A 115 -31.75 7.90 -15.32
CA GLU A 115 -31.88 7.85 -16.79
C GLU A 115 -32.29 6.44 -17.27
N GLU A 116 -33.50 6.29 -17.85
CA GLU A 116 -34.00 4.98 -18.30
C GLU A 116 -33.27 4.41 -19.52
N SER A 117 -32.93 3.10 -19.50
CA SER A 117 -32.30 2.37 -20.62
C SER A 117 -33.09 2.39 -21.94
N PHE A 118 -32.40 2.35 -23.10
CA PHE A 118 -33.00 2.47 -24.44
C PHE A 118 -34.14 1.47 -24.73
N ALA A 119 -34.00 0.21 -24.28
CA ALA A 119 -35.04 -0.80 -24.43
C ALA A 119 -36.30 -0.47 -23.62
N ARG A 120 -36.12 0.09 -22.41
CA ARG A 120 -37.20 0.54 -21.54
C ARG A 120 -37.88 1.78 -22.12
N LYS A 121 -37.09 2.72 -22.66
CA LYS A 121 -37.58 3.89 -23.40
C LYS A 121 -38.42 3.50 -24.62
N LEU A 122 -38.00 2.48 -25.39
CA LEU A 122 -38.76 2.00 -26.55
C LEU A 122 -40.08 1.33 -26.15
N LEU A 123 -40.09 0.54 -25.08
CA LEU A 123 -41.33 -0.04 -24.54
C LEU A 123 -42.28 1.02 -23.98
N ARG A 124 -41.74 2.06 -23.32
CA ARG A 124 -42.51 3.20 -22.85
C ARG A 124 -43.15 3.95 -24.02
N ILE A 125 -42.39 4.24 -25.07
CA ILE A 125 -42.90 4.89 -26.30
C ILE A 125 -43.97 4.04 -26.98
N LYS A 126 -43.82 2.70 -27.04
CA LYS A 126 -44.89 1.82 -27.56
C LYS A 126 -46.17 1.93 -26.75
N ARG A 127 -46.07 2.01 -25.42
CA ARG A 127 -47.22 2.18 -24.53
C ARG A 127 -47.84 3.58 -24.65
N GLU A 128 -47.02 4.62 -24.75
CA GLU A 128 -47.46 6.00 -24.98
C GLU A 128 -48.17 6.12 -26.33
N LEU A 129 -47.66 5.49 -27.40
CA LEU A 129 -48.27 5.48 -28.72
C LEU A 129 -49.61 4.74 -28.73
N ALA A 130 -49.70 3.57 -28.09
CA ALA A 130 -50.97 2.86 -27.92
C ALA A 130 -51.99 3.65 -27.09
N GLY A 131 -51.52 4.39 -26.08
CA GLY A 131 -52.35 5.32 -25.31
C GLY A 131 -52.87 6.48 -26.16
N LEU A 132 -52.01 7.07 -27.01
CA LEU A 132 -52.39 8.12 -27.95
C LEU A 132 -53.37 7.63 -29.02
N GLU A 133 -53.24 6.39 -29.49
CA GLU A 133 -54.19 5.75 -30.41
C GLU A 133 -55.57 5.60 -29.76
N SER A 134 -55.63 5.10 -28.52
CA SER A 134 -56.88 5.00 -27.75
C SER A 134 -57.51 6.36 -27.46
N GLU A 135 -56.69 7.38 -27.16
CA GLU A 135 -57.17 8.75 -26.99
C GLU A 135 -57.70 9.34 -28.29
N TYR A 136 -57.07 9.03 -29.43
CA TYR A 136 -57.52 9.46 -30.75
C TYR A 136 -58.86 8.82 -31.13
N GLU A 137 -59.04 7.51 -30.90
CA GLU A 137 -60.32 6.82 -31.11
C GLU A 137 -61.42 7.41 -30.23
N ARG A 138 -61.12 7.66 -28.95
CA ARG A 138 -62.08 8.27 -28.02
C ARG A 138 -62.48 9.69 -28.41
N ARG A 139 -61.56 10.48 -28.98
CA ARG A 139 -61.85 11.83 -29.51
C ARG A 139 -62.66 11.78 -30.81
N LEU A 140 -62.48 10.74 -31.62
CA LEU A 140 -63.28 10.50 -32.81
C LEU A 140 -64.74 10.15 -32.45
N GLU A 141 -64.92 9.32 -31.41
CA GLU A 141 -66.24 8.97 -30.86
C GLU A 141 -66.94 10.16 -30.19
N SER A 142 -66.19 11.08 -29.56
CA SER A 142 -66.75 12.28 -28.93
C SER A 142 -67.07 13.42 -29.90
N GLY A 143 -66.70 13.31 -31.18
CA GLY A 143 -67.10 14.24 -32.23
C GLY A 143 -66.53 15.67 -32.11
N ASP A 144 -65.43 15.86 -31.38
CA ASP A 144 -64.78 17.17 -31.22
C ASP A 144 -64.03 17.58 -32.50
N LYS A 145 -64.70 18.37 -33.36
CA LYS A 145 -64.12 18.93 -34.59
C LYS A 145 -63.34 20.23 -34.39
N SER A 146 -62.94 20.56 -33.17
CA SER A 146 -62.20 21.80 -32.91
C SER A 146 -60.68 21.58 -33.01
N LYS A 147 -60.14 22.03 -34.14
CA LYS A 147 -58.70 22.16 -34.48
C LYS A 147 -57.93 20.86 -34.71
N ILE A 148 -58.19 20.27 -35.89
CA ILE A 148 -57.16 19.55 -36.65
C ILE A 148 -56.73 20.52 -37.75
N GLU A 149 -55.83 21.43 -37.41
CA GLU A 149 -55.01 22.10 -38.43
C GLU A 149 -53.63 21.47 -38.35
N GLU A 150 -53.19 21.02 -39.53
CA GLU A 150 -51.91 20.40 -39.88
C GLU A 150 -51.75 18.89 -39.63
N GLN A 151 -52.03 18.13 -40.71
CA GLN A 151 -51.86 16.68 -40.94
C GLN A 151 -52.80 15.75 -40.18
N ASP A 152 -53.32 14.74 -40.90
CA ASP A 152 -54.14 13.70 -40.30
C ASP A 152 -53.31 13.00 -39.21
N PRO A 153 -53.64 13.16 -37.92
CA PRO A 153 -52.86 12.61 -36.82
C PRO A 153 -52.72 11.09 -36.90
N LYS A 154 -53.65 10.44 -37.62
CA LYS A 154 -53.64 9.03 -37.97
C LYS A 154 -52.48 8.65 -38.89
N GLU A 155 -52.19 9.44 -39.92
CA GLU A 155 -51.07 9.18 -40.84
C GLU A 155 -49.73 9.31 -40.12
N MET A 156 -49.60 10.31 -39.24
CA MET A 156 -48.37 10.48 -38.45
C MET A 156 -48.18 9.33 -37.45
N LEU A 157 -49.25 8.84 -36.82
CA LEU A 157 -49.22 7.68 -35.94
C LEU A 157 -48.79 6.40 -36.70
N GLU A 158 -49.31 6.19 -37.91
CA GLU A 158 -48.95 5.06 -38.78
C GLU A 158 -47.48 5.11 -39.26
N ILE A 159 -46.98 6.31 -39.57
CA ILE A 159 -45.56 6.53 -39.91
C ILE A 159 -44.66 6.25 -38.70
N ILE A 160 -45.05 6.64 -37.50
CA ILE A 160 -44.26 6.38 -36.29
C ILE A 160 -44.30 4.89 -35.94
N ALA A 161 -45.46 4.23 -36.03
CA ALA A 161 -45.59 2.80 -35.80
C ALA A 161 -44.74 1.98 -36.78
N SER A 162 -44.79 2.29 -38.08
CA SER A 162 -43.98 1.62 -39.10
C SER A 162 -42.47 1.86 -38.92
N LYS A 163 -42.04 3.06 -38.50
CA LYS A 163 -40.63 3.34 -38.15
C LYS A 163 -40.19 2.56 -36.90
N VAL A 164 -41.03 2.47 -35.88
CA VAL A 164 -40.72 1.68 -34.67
C VAL A 164 -40.65 0.19 -34.99
N ASP A 165 -41.51 -0.31 -35.88
CA ASP A 165 -41.53 -1.73 -36.27
C ASP A 165 -40.42 -2.10 -37.26
N THR A 166 -40.00 -1.19 -38.14
CA THR A 166 -38.80 -1.37 -38.98
C THR A 166 -37.53 -1.41 -38.12
N ILE A 167 -37.43 -0.56 -37.09
CA ILE A 167 -36.32 -0.62 -36.12
C ILE A 167 -36.37 -1.93 -35.32
N TYR A 168 -37.56 -2.39 -34.92
CA TYR A 168 -37.74 -3.66 -34.23
C TYR A 168 -37.37 -4.86 -35.11
N ALA A 169 -37.76 -4.85 -36.38
CA ALA A 169 -37.45 -5.89 -37.37
C ALA A 169 -35.96 -5.90 -37.74
N ALA A 170 -35.35 -4.72 -37.94
CA ALA A 170 -33.91 -4.59 -38.16
C ALA A 170 -33.11 -5.11 -36.97
N HIS A 171 -33.60 -4.93 -35.75
CA HIS A 171 -32.97 -5.47 -34.54
C HIS A 171 -33.16 -6.99 -34.41
N LYS A 172 -34.26 -7.57 -34.93
CA LYS A 172 -34.63 -8.98 -34.71
C LYS A 172 -34.38 -9.94 -35.88
N GLY A 173 -34.17 -9.49 -37.11
CA GLY A 173 -33.81 -10.39 -38.20
C GLY A 173 -33.82 -9.82 -39.62
N GLY A 174 -32.62 -9.56 -40.17
CA GLY A 174 -32.39 -9.57 -41.62
C GLY A 174 -32.55 -10.98 -42.23
N ALA A 175 -32.76 -11.04 -43.55
CA ALA A 175 -33.14 -12.21 -44.35
C ALA A 175 -32.52 -13.55 -43.92
N ARG A 176 -33.38 -14.55 -43.65
CA ARG A 176 -33.03 -15.92 -43.22
C ARG A 176 -32.75 -16.85 -44.41
N GLY A 177 -31.80 -16.51 -45.26
CA GLY A 177 -31.24 -17.47 -46.24
C GLY A 177 -30.12 -18.29 -45.59
N ALA A 178 -29.99 -19.58 -45.92
CA ALA A 178 -28.84 -20.39 -45.47
C ALA A 178 -27.50 -19.74 -45.87
N GLU A 179 -27.47 -19.08 -47.04
CA GLU A 179 -26.35 -18.27 -47.54
C GLU A 179 -26.08 -17.03 -46.67
N ALA A 180 -27.10 -16.24 -46.33
CA ALA A 180 -26.94 -15.05 -45.48
C ALA A 180 -26.53 -15.38 -44.03
N ILE A 181 -26.94 -16.54 -43.51
CA ILE A 181 -26.50 -17.04 -42.21
C ILE A 181 -25.02 -17.45 -42.28
N LEU A 182 -24.61 -18.09 -43.37
CA LEU A 182 -23.23 -18.52 -43.61
C LEU A 182 -22.30 -17.31 -43.74
N ASP A 183 -22.66 -16.31 -44.56
CA ASP A 183 -21.93 -15.06 -44.72
C ASP A 183 -21.78 -14.32 -43.38
N ARG A 184 -22.85 -14.28 -42.57
CA ARG A 184 -22.79 -13.67 -41.24
C ARG A 184 -21.86 -14.44 -40.29
N THR A 185 -21.79 -15.77 -40.41
CA THR A 185 -20.84 -16.56 -39.60
C THR A 185 -19.41 -16.38 -40.08
N VAL A 186 -19.17 -16.34 -41.39
CA VAL A 186 -17.84 -16.07 -41.99
C VAL A 186 -17.35 -14.68 -41.59
N GLN A 187 -18.17 -13.65 -41.72
CA GLN A 187 -17.83 -12.30 -41.26
C GLN A 187 -17.55 -12.22 -39.75
N LYS A 188 -18.16 -13.08 -38.92
CA LYS A 188 -17.83 -13.16 -37.49
C LYS A 188 -16.47 -13.81 -37.23
N PHE A 189 -16.08 -14.79 -38.06
CA PHE A 189 -14.75 -15.40 -38.00
C PHE A 189 -13.68 -14.43 -38.51
N ASP A 190 -13.94 -13.70 -39.61
CA ASP A 190 -13.00 -12.73 -40.16
C ASP A 190 -12.75 -11.55 -39.21
N ASN A 191 -13.79 -11.12 -38.48
CA ASN A 191 -13.69 -10.05 -37.49
C ASN A 191 -13.20 -10.52 -36.11
N TYR A 192 -12.87 -11.81 -35.94
CA TYR A 192 -12.38 -12.33 -34.66
C TYR A 192 -10.93 -11.90 -34.42
N LYS A 193 -10.69 -11.11 -33.38
CA LYS A 193 -9.34 -10.80 -32.89
C LYS A 193 -8.88 -11.88 -31.91
N PRO A 194 -7.76 -12.57 -32.17
CA PRO A 194 -7.23 -13.57 -31.24
C PRO A 194 -6.86 -12.95 -29.88
N PHE A 195 -7.17 -13.68 -28.80
CA PHE A 195 -6.71 -13.42 -27.43
C PHE A 195 -7.22 -12.16 -26.70
N GLU A 196 -8.32 -11.52 -27.13
CA GLU A 196 -8.97 -10.54 -26.24
C GLU A 196 -9.61 -11.23 -25.01
N PRO A 197 -9.42 -10.70 -23.78
CA PRO A 197 -10.00 -11.28 -22.58
C PRO A 197 -11.52 -11.26 -22.71
N SER A 198 -12.13 -12.44 -22.75
CA SER A 198 -13.56 -12.52 -23.01
C SER A 198 -14.34 -11.71 -21.98
N PRO A 199 -15.34 -10.90 -22.39
CA PRO A 199 -16.14 -10.10 -21.46
C PRO A 199 -16.95 -10.96 -20.49
N ARG A 200 -17.03 -12.27 -20.73
CA ARG A 200 -17.65 -13.25 -19.83
C ARG A 200 -16.68 -13.74 -18.77
N LEU A 201 -15.41 -13.97 -19.12
CA LEU A 201 -14.37 -14.37 -18.17
C LEU A 201 -14.02 -13.23 -17.21
N SER A 202 -13.90 -12.00 -17.71
CA SER A 202 -13.64 -10.83 -16.86
C SER A 202 -14.78 -10.57 -15.86
N LYS A 203 -16.03 -10.68 -16.29
CA LYS A 203 -17.20 -10.60 -15.40
C LYS A 203 -17.28 -11.77 -14.42
N ALA A 204 -16.87 -12.97 -14.83
CA ALA A 204 -16.84 -14.13 -13.95
C ALA A 204 -15.75 -14.02 -12.87
N ILE A 205 -14.57 -13.49 -13.22
CA ILE A 205 -13.48 -13.24 -12.27
C ILE A 205 -13.87 -12.13 -11.28
N ALA A 206 -14.52 -11.05 -11.75
CA ALA A 206 -15.00 -9.97 -10.89
C ALA A 206 -16.10 -10.41 -9.91
N ASN A 207 -16.89 -11.43 -10.28
CA ASN A 207 -18.02 -11.92 -9.48
C ASN A 207 -17.69 -13.18 -8.66
N GLN A 208 -16.44 -13.68 -8.69
CA GLN A 208 -16.07 -14.82 -7.87
C GLN A 208 -15.94 -14.41 -6.39
N PRO A 209 -16.61 -15.13 -5.46
CA PRO A 209 -16.34 -14.94 -4.04
C PRO A 209 -14.89 -15.34 -3.74
N PRO A 210 -14.20 -14.62 -2.84
CA PRO A 210 -12.82 -14.92 -2.49
C PRO A 210 -12.74 -16.35 -1.92
N LEU A 211 -11.69 -17.08 -2.32
CA LEU A 211 -11.50 -18.50 -2.01
C LEU A 211 -11.75 -18.82 -0.51
N PRO A 212 -12.37 -19.97 -0.17
CA PRO A 212 -12.80 -20.29 1.20
C PRO A 212 -11.71 -20.30 2.29
N GLY A 213 -10.42 -20.35 1.92
CA GLY A 213 -9.30 -20.25 2.86
C GLY A 213 -8.92 -18.83 3.27
N THR A 214 -9.32 -17.81 2.49
CA THR A 214 -8.88 -16.43 2.69
C THR A 214 -9.63 -15.68 3.79
N GLN A 215 -10.88 -16.06 4.10
CA GLN A 215 -11.68 -15.40 5.14
C GLN A 215 -11.21 -15.78 6.55
N VAL A 216 -10.85 -17.04 6.78
CA VAL A 216 -10.28 -17.51 8.06
C VAL A 216 -8.91 -16.87 8.29
N GLN A 217 -8.08 -16.77 7.24
CA GLN A 217 -6.80 -16.08 7.29
C GLN A 217 -6.97 -14.58 7.54
N ARG A 218 -7.96 -13.94 6.92
CA ARG A 218 -8.23 -12.51 7.10
C ARG A 218 -8.66 -12.19 8.53
N ASN A 219 -9.58 -12.96 9.10
CA ASN A 219 -10.02 -12.74 10.49
C ASN A 219 -8.88 -12.98 11.50
N GLN A 220 -8.02 -13.99 11.25
CA GLN A 220 -6.82 -14.23 12.07
C GLN A 220 -5.80 -13.10 11.91
N LEU A 221 -5.61 -12.60 10.70
CA LEU A 221 -4.71 -11.48 10.41
C LEU A 221 -5.23 -10.19 11.03
N GLU A 222 -6.53 -9.91 10.95
CA GLU A 222 -7.18 -8.77 11.61
C GLU A 222 -7.04 -8.87 13.14
N PHE A 223 -7.14 -10.06 13.73
CA PHE A 223 -6.86 -10.28 15.15
C PHE A 223 -5.39 -9.97 15.50
N VAL A 224 -4.43 -10.50 14.73
CA VAL A 224 -3.00 -10.24 14.94
C VAL A 224 -2.66 -8.75 14.74
N LEU A 225 -3.25 -8.08 13.75
CA LEU A 225 -3.06 -6.64 13.52
C LEU A 225 -3.65 -5.81 14.66
N ASN A 226 -4.84 -6.15 15.15
CA ASN A 226 -5.43 -5.46 16.30
C ASN A 226 -4.57 -5.66 17.55
N GLN A 227 -4.05 -6.86 17.76
CA GLN A 227 -3.13 -7.15 18.86
C GLN A 227 -1.81 -6.39 18.71
N ALA A 228 -1.24 -6.32 17.51
CA ALA A 228 -0.05 -5.52 17.23
C ALA A 228 -0.29 -4.02 17.47
N ALA A 229 -1.45 -3.50 17.06
CA ALA A 229 -1.84 -2.12 17.31
C ALA A 229 -2.08 -1.83 18.81
N GLU A 230 -2.54 -2.81 19.59
CA GLU A 230 -2.64 -2.68 21.05
C GLU A 230 -1.26 -2.64 21.71
N PHE A 231 -0.33 -3.51 21.27
CA PHE A 231 1.04 -3.47 21.75
C PHE A 231 1.74 -2.16 21.39
N ASP A 232 1.54 -1.65 20.17
CA ASP A 232 2.06 -0.36 19.73
C ASP A 232 1.50 0.81 20.57
N LYS A 233 0.19 0.81 20.86
CA LYS A 233 -0.42 1.78 21.79
C LYS A 233 0.18 1.69 23.19
N ARG A 234 0.48 0.49 23.68
CA ARG A 234 1.11 0.32 25.00
C ARG A 234 2.57 0.75 25.00
N ILE A 235 3.31 0.48 23.92
CA ILE A 235 4.70 0.91 23.74
C ILE A 235 4.75 2.44 23.66
N THR A 236 3.92 3.07 22.83
CA THR A 236 3.84 4.54 22.75
C THR A 236 3.44 5.18 24.07
N GLN A 237 2.54 4.56 24.86
CA GLN A 237 2.27 5.01 26.23
C GLN A 237 3.50 4.91 27.15
N LEU A 238 4.27 3.82 27.05
CA LEU A 238 5.52 3.67 27.81
C LEU A 238 6.59 4.67 27.35
N GLU A 239 6.73 4.91 26.05
CA GLU A 239 7.64 5.90 25.47
C GLU A 239 7.27 7.31 25.95
N ASN A 240 5.98 7.66 25.92
CA ASN A 240 5.47 8.94 26.44
C ASN A 240 5.76 9.10 27.94
N ASN A 241 5.57 8.03 28.73
CA ASN A 241 5.86 8.05 30.18
C ASN A 241 7.36 8.16 30.48
N LEU A 242 8.21 7.58 29.62
CA LEU A 242 9.67 7.66 29.71
C LEU A 242 10.22 8.95 29.08
N GLY A 243 9.39 9.70 28.35
CA GLY A 243 9.79 10.91 27.63
C GLY A 243 10.71 10.65 26.43
N LEU A 244 10.74 9.41 25.92
CA LEU A 244 11.57 9.01 24.78
C LEU A 244 10.97 9.56 23.49
N ASN A 245 11.31 10.81 23.16
CA ASN A 245 11.04 11.41 21.86
C ASN A 245 12.25 11.19 20.93
N GLY A 246 12.08 11.40 19.62
CA GLY A 246 13.14 11.15 18.61
C GLY A 246 14.53 11.74 18.91
N ASN A 247 14.61 12.79 19.73
CA ASN A 247 15.86 13.43 20.17
C ASN A 247 16.50 12.83 21.45
N THR A 248 15.81 11.89 22.08
CA THR A 248 16.25 11.18 23.30
C THR A 248 16.35 9.67 23.06
N MET A 249 16.20 9.24 21.81
CA MET A 249 16.43 7.85 21.43
C MET A 249 17.93 7.56 21.44
N PRO A 250 18.41 6.58 22.22
CA PRO A 250 19.84 6.30 22.38
C PRO A 250 20.55 5.89 21.09
N GLU A 251 19.82 5.58 20.02
CA GLU A 251 20.36 5.26 18.68
C GLU A 251 20.46 6.48 17.73
N LEU A 252 19.74 7.58 17.99
CA LEU A 252 19.67 8.75 17.09
C LEU A 252 20.29 10.03 17.66
N SER A 253 20.53 10.10 18.98
CA SER A 253 21.12 11.28 19.63
C SER A 253 22.47 10.95 20.25
N ASP A 254 23.49 11.79 20.00
CA ASP A 254 24.82 11.68 20.63
C ASP A 254 24.76 11.79 22.17
N ASN A 255 23.66 12.35 22.71
CA ASN A 255 23.34 12.36 24.13
C ASN A 255 22.28 11.30 24.46
N ALA A 256 22.66 10.02 24.44
CA ALA A 256 21.80 8.96 24.93
C ALA A 256 21.35 9.27 26.38
N PRO A 257 20.05 9.19 26.71
CA PRO A 257 19.61 9.39 28.08
C PRO A 257 20.34 8.39 28.98
N PHE A 258 20.98 8.90 30.03
CA PHE A 258 21.62 8.05 31.04
C PHE A 258 20.62 6.98 31.49
N PRO A 259 21.06 5.72 31.67
CA PRO A 259 20.15 4.63 32.00
C PRO A 259 19.31 5.03 33.21
N VAL A 260 17.98 5.10 33.04
CA VAL A 260 17.03 5.65 34.02
C VAL A 260 17.21 4.99 35.39
N PHE A 261 17.53 3.70 35.39
CA PHE A 261 17.85 2.97 36.61
C PHE A 261 19.06 3.54 37.33
N THR A 262 20.16 3.85 36.63
CA THR A 262 21.36 4.43 37.25
C THR A 262 21.15 5.87 37.73
N THR A 263 20.33 6.66 37.05
CA THR A 263 19.98 8.00 37.54
C THR A 263 19.07 7.93 38.74
N LEU A 264 18.12 6.98 38.77
CA LEU A 264 17.24 6.76 39.91
C LEU A 264 18.04 6.23 41.11
N THR A 265 18.95 5.27 40.93
CA THR A 265 19.80 4.80 42.03
C THR A 265 20.75 5.88 42.52
N LYS A 266 21.30 6.72 41.63
CA LYS A 266 22.06 7.92 42.05
C LYS A 266 21.17 8.89 42.82
N LEU A 267 19.95 9.17 42.37
CA LEU A 267 19.01 10.04 43.08
C LEU A 267 18.61 9.44 44.44
N GLU A 268 18.35 8.15 44.52
CA GLU A 268 18.08 7.41 45.74
C GLU A 268 19.26 7.46 46.70
N GLN A 269 20.49 7.28 46.20
CA GLN A 269 21.71 7.45 46.99
C GLN A 269 21.87 8.89 47.47
N THR A 270 21.61 9.90 46.63
CA THR A 270 21.67 11.31 47.07
C THR A 270 20.57 11.65 48.07
N LEU A 271 19.37 11.09 47.92
CA LEU A 271 18.26 11.27 48.84
C LEU A 271 18.55 10.56 50.17
N GLY A 272 19.16 9.39 50.12
CA GLY A 272 19.68 8.66 51.28
C GLY A 272 20.76 9.47 52.00
N LEU A 273 21.70 10.06 51.27
CA LEU A 273 22.73 10.95 51.81
C LEU A 273 22.14 12.23 52.41
N ILE A 274 21.07 12.80 51.82
CA ILE A 274 20.37 13.95 52.40
C ILE A 274 19.60 13.54 53.65
N GLY A 275 18.99 12.35 53.66
CA GLY A 275 18.36 11.75 54.83
C GLY A 275 19.37 11.50 55.96
N ASP A 276 20.54 10.98 55.65
CA ASP A 276 21.61 10.71 56.60
C ASP A 276 22.34 12.00 57.04
N ALA A 277 22.48 12.99 56.15
CA ALA A 277 22.98 14.33 56.48
C ALA A 277 22.02 15.07 57.44
N SER A 278 20.70 14.87 57.28
CA SER A 278 19.71 15.41 58.22
C SER A 278 19.84 14.84 59.64
N THR A 279 20.56 13.71 59.79
CA THR A 279 20.78 13.03 61.07
C THR A 279 22.22 13.15 61.58
N ASN A 280 23.00 14.20 61.26
CA ASN A 280 24.35 14.47 61.80
C ASN A 280 25.40 13.32 61.73
N ASN A 281 25.07 12.18 61.11
CA ASN A 281 25.89 10.96 61.10
C ASN A 281 26.95 10.99 59.99
N LEU A 282 26.75 11.81 58.95
CA LEU A 282 27.68 11.94 57.83
C LEU A 282 29.04 12.50 58.29
N ASP A 283 29.07 13.47 59.20
CA ASP A 283 30.34 14.01 59.72
C ASP A 283 31.10 12.98 60.54
N ALA A 284 30.40 12.16 61.34
CA ALA A 284 31.01 11.08 62.11
C ALA A 284 31.56 9.96 61.19
N VAL A 285 30.80 9.57 60.16
CA VAL A 285 31.22 8.55 59.18
C VAL A 285 32.33 9.08 58.28
N SER A 286 32.31 10.35 57.86
CA SER A 286 33.37 10.99 57.08
C SER A 286 34.68 11.07 57.85
N GLN A 287 34.63 11.37 59.15
CA GLN A 287 35.80 11.31 60.03
C GLN A 287 36.34 9.89 60.18
N GLN A 288 35.46 8.88 60.29
CA GLN A 288 35.87 7.47 60.33
C GLN A 288 36.46 7.00 59.00
N ILE A 289 35.90 7.41 57.85
CA ILE A 289 36.45 7.10 56.53
C ILE A 289 37.83 7.72 56.37
N LYS A 290 38.01 9.01 56.71
CA LYS A 290 39.33 9.66 56.66
C LYS A 290 40.35 8.94 57.54
N LYS A 291 39.93 8.48 58.73
CA LYS A 291 40.78 7.67 59.61
C LYS A 291 41.13 6.32 58.98
N LEU A 292 40.16 5.62 58.41
CA LEU A 292 40.40 4.34 57.72
C LEU A 292 41.25 4.49 56.45
N THR A 293 41.13 5.61 55.73
CA THR A 293 41.99 5.93 54.59
C THR A 293 43.42 6.17 55.05
N ALA A 294 43.62 6.95 56.12
CA ALA A 294 44.94 7.16 56.71
C ALA A 294 45.54 5.84 57.23
N ASP A 295 44.74 4.99 57.88
CA ASP A 295 45.17 3.68 58.36
C ASP A 295 45.51 2.73 57.18
N ALA A 296 44.76 2.78 56.08
CA ALA A 296 45.02 2.00 54.87
C ALA A 296 46.26 2.51 54.11
N GLU A 297 46.48 3.82 54.05
CA GLU A 297 47.70 4.42 53.50
C GLU A 297 48.92 4.05 54.33
N HIS A 298 48.79 4.07 55.67
CA HIS A 298 49.85 3.61 56.57
C HIS A 298 50.12 2.10 56.40
N LEU A 299 49.09 1.27 56.23
CA LEU A 299 49.27 -0.16 55.93
C LEU A 299 49.88 -0.40 54.54
N LYS A 300 49.55 0.44 53.54
CA LYS A 300 50.17 0.40 52.22
C LYS A 300 51.63 0.81 52.30
N GLU A 301 51.95 1.86 53.04
CA GLU A 301 53.31 2.32 53.27
C GLU A 301 54.12 1.24 53.98
N VAL A 302 53.61 0.67 55.07
CA VAL A 302 54.22 -0.48 55.76
C VAL A 302 54.37 -1.69 54.84
N ARG A 303 53.41 -1.96 53.95
CA ARG A 303 53.51 -3.05 52.97
C ARG A 303 54.56 -2.78 51.89
N THR A 304 54.70 -1.53 51.45
CA THR A 304 55.74 -1.12 50.50
C THR A 304 57.11 -1.06 51.15
N GLU A 305 57.19 -0.67 52.42
CA GLU A 305 58.41 -0.69 53.22
C GLU A 305 58.81 -2.15 53.51
N ALA A 306 57.84 -3.03 53.79
CA ALA A 306 58.06 -4.47 53.95
C ALA A 306 58.43 -5.16 52.63
N SER A 307 57.88 -4.75 51.48
CA SER A 307 58.30 -5.30 50.19
C SER A 307 59.69 -4.80 49.77
N ARG A 308 60.04 -3.55 50.10
CA ARG A 308 61.40 -3.00 49.97
C ARG A 308 62.37 -3.68 50.93
N ALA A 309 62.00 -3.91 52.19
CA ALA A 309 62.81 -4.65 53.17
C ALA A 309 62.97 -6.13 52.77
N SER A 310 61.93 -6.75 52.21
CA SER A 310 61.97 -8.13 51.70
C SER A 310 62.76 -8.28 50.40
N SER A 311 63.21 -7.19 49.77
CA SER A 311 64.18 -7.26 48.66
C SER A 311 65.63 -7.55 49.13
N SER A 312 65.89 -7.45 50.43
CA SER A 312 67.19 -7.70 51.07
C SER A 312 67.37 -9.11 51.68
N HIS A 313 66.30 -9.90 51.76
CA HIS A 313 66.36 -11.31 52.16
C HIS A 313 65.75 -12.18 51.07
N GLY A 314 66.62 -12.93 50.39
CA GLY A 314 66.23 -13.82 49.32
C GLY A 314 65.26 -14.91 49.75
N GLU A 315 64.59 -15.48 48.74
CA GLU A 315 63.95 -16.80 48.74
C GLU A 315 62.43 -16.91 48.89
N ASN A 316 61.67 -15.82 48.76
CA ASN A 316 60.25 -15.93 48.37
C ASN A 316 59.85 -14.76 47.46
N LYS A 317 60.35 -14.77 46.22
CA LYS A 317 59.73 -13.99 45.14
C LYS A 317 58.33 -14.55 44.94
N ALA A 318 57.30 -13.82 45.38
CA ALA A 318 56.06 -13.82 44.63
C ALA A 318 56.44 -13.36 43.22
N ILE A 319 56.60 -14.32 42.30
CA ILE A 319 56.86 -14.05 40.89
C ILE A 319 55.56 -13.48 40.34
N THR A 320 55.36 -12.18 40.49
CA THR A 320 54.44 -11.43 39.62
C THR A 320 55.05 -11.52 38.23
N TYR A 321 54.51 -12.39 37.38
CA TYR A 321 54.92 -12.47 35.99
C TYR A 321 54.39 -11.21 35.29
N PRO A 322 55.24 -10.22 34.97
CA PRO A 322 54.78 -8.97 34.37
C PRO A 322 54.06 -9.21 33.03
N ASP A 323 54.41 -10.28 32.32
CA ASP A 323 53.76 -10.72 31.09
C ASP A 323 52.33 -11.24 31.32
N GLN A 324 52.06 -11.87 32.47
CA GLN A 324 50.72 -12.30 32.84
C GLN A 324 49.89 -11.11 33.29
N ASP A 325 50.47 -10.18 34.05
CA ASP A 325 49.79 -8.95 34.46
C ASP A 325 49.47 -8.04 33.26
N ALA A 326 50.35 -7.98 32.26
CA ALA A 326 50.09 -7.28 31.00
C ALA A 326 48.98 -7.94 30.17
N LYS A 327 48.95 -9.28 30.11
CA LYS A 327 47.87 -10.04 29.44
C LYS A 327 46.54 -9.91 30.17
N ILE A 328 46.55 -9.98 31.50
CA ILE A 328 45.37 -9.78 32.35
C ILE A 328 44.88 -8.35 32.17
N SER A 329 45.75 -7.35 32.17
CA SER A 329 45.38 -5.95 31.92
C SER A 329 44.80 -5.74 30.51
N ALA A 330 45.34 -6.43 29.49
CA ALA A 330 44.78 -6.43 28.15
C ALA A 330 43.38 -7.08 28.11
N LEU A 331 43.18 -8.21 28.81
CA LEU A 331 41.88 -8.87 28.91
C LEU A 331 40.86 -8.03 29.70
N TYR A 332 41.28 -7.39 30.79
CA TYR A 332 40.46 -6.41 31.51
C TYR A 332 40.15 -5.18 30.65
N GLY A 333 41.01 -4.81 29.71
CA GLY A 333 40.71 -3.78 28.71
C GLY A 333 39.63 -4.21 27.70
N THR A 334 39.58 -5.49 27.34
CA THR A 334 38.54 -6.05 26.46
C THR A 334 37.24 -6.43 27.17
N LEU A 335 37.26 -6.57 28.50
CA LEU A 335 36.08 -6.96 29.27
C LEU A 335 34.94 -5.93 29.19
N PRO A 336 35.17 -4.61 29.29
CA PRO A 336 34.13 -3.61 29.12
C PRO A 336 33.45 -3.62 27.75
N SER A 337 34.15 -3.99 26.68
CA SER A 337 33.53 -4.10 25.35
C SER A 337 32.67 -5.35 25.25
N ILE A 338 33.10 -6.48 25.84
CA ILE A 338 32.31 -7.70 25.93
C ILE A 338 31.08 -7.51 26.84
N ASP A 339 31.23 -6.80 27.96
CA ASP A 339 30.15 -6.52 28.91
C ASP A 339 29.05 -5.65 28.28
N LYS A 340 29.43 -4.70 27.41
CA LYS A 340 28.48 -3.93 26.59
C LYS A 340 27.78 -4.77 25.51
N LEU A 341 28.48 -5.74 24.91
CA LEU A 341 27.93 -6.59 23.83
C LEU A 341 27.08 -7.75 24.36
N SER A 342 27.35 -8.24 25.57
CA SER A 342 26.63 -9.34 26.22
C SER A 342 25.11 -9.16 26.29
N PRO A 343 24.55 -8.00 26.72
CA PRO A 343 23.10 -7.79 26.76
C PRO A 343 22.46 -7.65 25.38
N ILE A 344 23.22 -7.35 24.33
CA ILE A 344 22.72 -7.15 22.96
C ILE A 344 22.61 -8.48 22.21
N LEU A 345 23.42 -9.48 22.57
CA LEU A 345 23.44 -10.80 21.94
C LEU A 345 22.08 -11.52 21.95
N PRO A 346 21.32 -11.58 23.07
CA PRO A 346 20.00 -12.18 23.09
C PRO A 346 19.02 -11.48 22.14
N LEU A 347 19.04 -10.14 22.09
CA LEU A 347 18.18 -9.35 21.21
C LEU A 347 18.49 -9.62 19.73
N VAL A 348 19.77 -9.66 19.37
CA VAL A 348 20.21 -9.99 18.00
C VAL A 348 19.82 -11.43 17.65
N LEU A 349 19.91 -12.38 18.58
CA LEU A 349 19.51 -13.77 18.36
C LEU A 349 17.99 -13.88 18.14
N GLU A 350 17.19 -13.16 18.92
CA GLU A 350 15.74 -13.10 18.70
C GLU A 350 15.39 -12.46 17.35
N ARG A 351 16.06 -11.37 16.97
CA ARG A 351 15.91 -10.76 15.64
C ARG A 351 16.34 -11.71 14.53
N LEU A 352 17.42 -12.46 14.69
CA LEU A 352 17.84 -13.48 13.72
C LEU A 352 16.85 -14.64 13.64
N ARG A 353 16.17 -14.99 14.75
CA ARG A 353 15.13 -16.02 14.76
C ARG A 353 13.89 -15.58 13.99
N THR A 354 13.45 -14.33 14.15
CA THR A 354 12.33 -13.78 13.36
C THR A 354 12.73 -13.60 11.89
N LEU A 355 13.95 -13.12 11.64
CA LEU A 355 14.52 -12.98 10.30
C LEU A 355 14.70 -14.34 9.60
N ARG A 356 15.03 -15.41 10.34
CA ARG A 356 15.14 -16.77 9.79
C ARG A 356 13.82 -17.20 9.14
N LEU A 357 12.68 -16.90 9.76
CA LEU A 357 11.38 -17.22 9.19
C LEU A 357 11.18 -16.48 7.85
N VAL A 358 11.52 -15.19 7.83
CA VAL A 358 11.46 -14.37 6.61
C VAL A 358 12.40 -14.93 5.53
N HIS A 359 13.65 -15.24 5.86
CA HIS A 359 14.59 -15.84 4.90
C HIS A 359 14.12 -17.20 4.37
N THR A 360 13.57 -18.07 5.22
CA THR A 360 13.01 -19.34 4.75
C THR A 360 11.80 -19.12 3.83
N SER A 361 10.95 -18.14 4.14
CA SER A 361 9.82 -17.79 3.27
C SER A 361 10.27 -17.17 1.94
N ALA A 362 11.32 -16.35 1.96
CA ALA A 362 11.92 -15.75 0.77
C ALA A 362 12.54 -16.84 -0.13
N TRP A 363 13.22 -17.82 0.46
CA TRP A 363 13.75 -18.97 -0.26
C TRP A 363 12.62 -19.83 -0.88
N GLN A 364 11.54 -20.11 -0.13
CA GLN A 364 10.38 -20.82 -0.66
C GLN A 364 9.70 -20.04 -1.79
N ALA A 365 9.60 -18.71 -1.66
CA ALA A 365 9.04 -17.86 -2.70
C ALA A 365 9.90 -17.89 -3.98
N ASP A 366 11.22 -17.90 -3.85
CA ASP A 366 12.16 -18.04 -4.97
C ASP A 366 12.01 -19.39 -5.69
N GLU A 367 11.83 -20.48 -4.93
CA GLU A 367 11.55 -21.81 -5.50
C GLU A 367 10.21 -21.84 -6.27
N VAL A 368 9.14 -21.28 -5.68
CA VAL A 368 7.83 -21.19 -6.33
C VAL A 368 7.88 -20.28 -7.57
N LEU A 369 8.64 -19.18 -7.52
CA LEU A 369 8.82 -18.28 -8.65
C LEU A 369 9.59 -18.96 -9.78
N SER A 370 10.67 -19.69 -9.47
CA SER A 370 11.42 -20.50 -10.42
C SER A 370 10.57 -21.59 -11.06
N GLU A 371 9.69 -22.25 -10.27
CA GLU A 371 8.74 -23.21 -10.82
C GLU A 371 7.69 -22.53 -11.72
N LEU A 372 7.19 -21.36 -11.33
CA LEU A 372 6.23 -20.59 -12.11
C LEU A 372 6.86 -20.14 -13.45
N GLU A 373 8.10 -19.65 -13.43
CA GLU A 373 8.84 -19.28 -14.64
C GLU A 373 9.01 -20.49 -15.57
N ARG A 374 9.35 -21.66 -15.01
CA ARG A 374 9.43 -22.91 -15.79
C ARG A 374 8.07 -23.31 -16.37
N ARG A 375 6.97 -23.15 -15.63
CA ARG A 375 5.61 -23.41 -16.12
C ARG A 375 5.20 -22.41 -17.20
N GLN A 376 5.52 -21.13 -17.04
CA GLN A 376 5.24 -20.08 -18.02
C GLN A 376 6.01 -20.34 -19.33
N SER A 377 7.28 -20.72 -19.26
CA SER A 377 8.08 -21.09 -20.42
C SER A 377 7.49 -22.31 -21.17
N LYS A 378 7.01 -23.33 -20.42
CA LYS A 378 6.29 -24.47 -21.01
C LYS A 378 4.99 -24.04 -21.68
N GLN A 379 4.17 -23.22 -21.02
CA GLN A 379 2.92 -22.69 -21.56
C GLN A 379 3.17 -21.86 -22.82
N GLU A 380 4.21 -21.02 -22.86
CA GLU A 380 4.58 -20.29 -24.08
C GLU A 380 4.92 -21.24 -25.24
N SER A 381 5.64 -22.33 -24.94
CA SER A 381 5.95 -23.35 -25.95
C SER A 381 4.72 -24.12 -26.44
N GLU A 382 3.73 -24.34 -25.56
CA GLU A 382 2.45 -24.97 -25.88
C GLU A 382 1.56 -24.03 -26.70
N ILE A 383 1.51 -22.73 -26.35
CA ILE A 383 0.81 -21.70 -27.11
C ILE A 383 1.38 -21.60 -28.53
N LYS A 384 2.71 -21.57 -28.69
CA LYS A 384 3.35 -21.62 -30.02
C LYS A 384 3.00 -22.91 -30.79
N ARG A 385 2.78 -24.03 -30.09
CA ARG A 385 2.32 -25.27 -30.72
C ARG A 385 0.86 -25.18 -31.15
N TRP A 386 -0.01 -24.62 -30.31
CA TRP A 386 -1.40 -24.37 -30.65
C TRP A 386 -1.56 -23.37 -31.78
N GLU A 387 -0.73 -22.33 -31.85
CA GLU A 387 -0.70 -21.38 -32.95
C GLU A 387 -0.39 -22.07 -34.28
N ARG A 388 0.66 -22.90 -34.33
CA ARG A 388 0.97 -23.71 -35.52
C ARG A 388 -0.15 -24.68 -35.89
N GLN A 389 -0.76 -25.33 -34.89
CA GLN A 389 -1.87 -26.25 -35.12
C GLN A 389 -3.11 -25.51 -35.63
N LEU A 390 -3.38 -24.31 -35.12
CA LEU A 390 -4.49 -23.47 -35.52
C LEU A 390 -4.27 -22.93 -36.93
N GLU A 391 -3.04 -22.58 -37.32
CA GLU A 391 -2.71 -22.22 -38.70
C GLU A 391 -2.94 -23.38 -39.68
N ILE A 392 -2.62 -24.62 -39.27
CA ILE A 392 -2.92 -25.82 -40.06
C ILE A 392 -4.43 -26.00 -40.20
N VAL A 393 -5.18 -25.91 -39.09
CA VAL A 393 -6.64 -26.02 -39.08
C VAL A 393 -7.29 -24.90 -39.88
N GLU A 394 -6.78 -23.67 -39.85
CA GLU A 394 -7.28 -22.55 -40.64
C GLU A 394 -7.08 -22.81 -42.14
N LYS A 395 -5.90 -23.29 -42.54
CA LYS A 395 -5.63 -23.69 -43.92
C LYS A 395 -6.56 -24.81 -44.37
N ASP A 396 -6.79 -25.80 -43.52
CA ASP A 396 -7.70 -26.92 -43.82
C ASP A 396 -9.16 -26.48 -43.82
N MET A 397 -9.55 -25.52 -42.97
CA MET A 397 -10.88 -24.92 -42.96
C MET A 397 -11.13 -24.12 -44.23
N LYS A 398 -10.18 -23.31 -44.70
CA LYS A 398 -10.27 -22.60 -45.99
C LYS A 398 -10.38 -23.56 -47.17
N LYS A 399 -9.62 -24.66 -47.16
CA LYS A 399 -9.79 -25.74 -48.17
C LYS A 399 -11.18 -26.35 -48.08
N SER A 400 -11.68 -26.63 -46.87
CA SER A 400 -13.02 -27.19 -46.69
C SER A 400 -14.14 -26.21 -47.08
N GLU A 401 -13.95 -24.91 -46.85
CA GLU A 401 -14.89 -23.86 -47.21
C GLU A 401 -14.96 -23.69 -48.74
N THR A 402 -13.82 -23.61 -49.41
CA THR A 402 -13.78 -23.58 -50.89
C THR A 402 -14.41 -24.83 -51.50
N ALA A 403 -14.16 -26.01 -50.93
CA ALA A 403 -14.82 -27.25 -51.32
C ALA A 403 -16.34 -27.19 -51.07
N MET A 404 -16.79 -26.65 -49.93
CA MET A 404 -18.21 -26.50 -49.59
C MET A 404 -18.92 -25.50 -50.50
N LEU A 405 -18.30 -24.36 -50.83
CA LEU A 405 -18.83 -23.39 -51.79
C LEU A 405 -18.95 -23.99 -53.18
N ASN A 406 -17.96 -24.78 -53.62
CA ASN A 406 -18.04 -25.49 -54.88
C ASN A 406 -19.15 -26.56 -54.87
N ASN A 407 -19.29 -27.32 -53.79
CA ASN A 407 -20.39 -28.28 -53.61
C ASN A 407 -21.75 -27.57 -53.60
N MET A 408 -21.88 -26.43 -52.93
CA MET A 408 -23.11 -25.64 -52.88
C MET A 408 -23.48 -25.10 -54.27
N LYS A 409 -22.50 -24.65 -55.06
CA LYS A 409 -22.72 -24.24 -56.45
C LYS A 409 -23.22 -25.40 -57.31
N ILE A 410 -22.59 -26.57 -57.21
CA ILE A 410 -23.01 -27.77 -57.95
C ILE A 410 -24.45 -28.15 -57.57
N VAL A 411 -24.76 -28.21 -56.27
CA VAL A 411 -26.12 -28.50 -55.80
C VAL A 411 -27.11 -27.42 -56.24
N GLY A 412 -26.71 -26.14 -56.23
CA GLY A 412 -27.53 -25.04 -56.71
C GLY A 412 -27.83 -25.14 -58.21
N ASP A 413 -26.85 -25.54 -59.02
CA ASP A 413 -27.01 -25.76 -60.46
C ASP A 413 -27.88 -27.01 -60.72
N ASP A 414 -27.72 -28.07 -59.94
CA ASP A 414 -28.57 -29.26 -59.99
C ASP A 414 -30.03 -28.94 -59.62
N VAL A 415 -30.25 -28.14 -58.57
CA VAL A 415 -31.59 -27.67 -58.17
C VAL A 415 -32.19 -26.79 -59.26
N LYS A 416 -31.43 -25.86 -59.86
CA LYS A 416 -31.91 -25.07 -61.00
C LYS A 416 -32.27 -25.94 -62.20
N MET A 417 -31.48 -26.98 -62.49
CA MET A 417 -31.80 -27.94 -63.55
C MET A 417 -33.08 -28.72 -63.24
N LEU A 418 -33.28 -29.12 -61.98
CA LEU A 418 -34.52 -29.75 -61.52
C LEU A 418 -35.71 -28.80 -61.62
N GLU A 419 -35.58 -27.55 -61.19
CA GLU A 419 -36.60 -26.51 -61.32
C GLU A 419 -36.97 -26.27 -62.79
N GLN A 420 -35.99 -26.21 -63.69
CA GLN A 420 -36.24 -26.07 -65.13
C GLN A 420 -36.96 -27.30 -65.71
N LYS A 421 -36.58 -28.51 -65.30
CA LYS A 421 -37.29 -29.74 -65.72
C LYS A 421 -38.71 -29.78 -65.18
N MET A 422 -38.92 -29.38 -63.93
CA MET A 422 -40.23 -29.32 -63.29
C MET A 422 -41.10 -28.23 -63.93
N ALA A 423 -40.54 -27.06 -64.25
CA ALA A 423 -41.22 -26.01 -64.99
C ALA A 423 -41.62 -26.47 -66.40
N LYS A 424 -40.77 -27.22 -67.11
CA LYS A 424 -41.12 -27.83 -68.41
C LYS A 424 -42.26 -28.85 -68.28
N LEU A 425 -42.26 -29.67 -67.23
CA LEU A 425 -43.35 -30.61 -66.95
C LEU A 425 -44.67 -29.89 -66.63
N MET A 426 -44.60 -28.83 -65.83
CA MET A 426 -45.77 -28.01 -65.48
C MET A 426 -46.32 -27.22 -66.68
N ALA A 427 -45.46 -26.72 -67.57
CA ALA A 427 -45.86 -26.06 -68.81
C ALA A 427 -46.46 -27.04 -69.84
N GLY A 428 -45.94 -28.28 -69.91
CA GLY A 428 -46.53 -29.35 -70.73
C GLY A 428 -47.91 -29.80 -70.25
N SER A 429 -48.19 -29.71 -68.95
CA SER A 429 -49.49 -30.05 -68.36
C SER A 429 -50.59 -29.01 -68.59
N GLN A 430 -50.28 -27.79 -69.03
CA GLN A 430 -51.26 -26.73 -69.32
C GLN A 430 -51.60 -26.61 -70.82
N GLY A 431 -51.03 -27.47 -71.67
CA GLY A 431 -51.18 -27.44 -73.13
C GLY A 431 -52.02 -28.55 -73.76
N GLU A 432 -52.69 -29.39 -72.96
CA GLU A 432 -53.68 -30.38 -73.42
C GLU A 432 -55.11 -29.99 -73.00
#